data_AF-A0A7S1LP99-F1
#
_entry.id   AF-A0A7S1LP99-F1
#
_cell.length_a   1.000
_cell.length_b   1.000
_cell.length_c   1.000
_cell.angle_alpha   90.00
_cell.angle_beta   90.00
_cell.angle_gamma   90.00
#
_symmetry.space_group_name_H-M   'P 1'
#
loop_
_entity.id
_entity.type
_entity.pdbx_description
1 polymer ?
#
loop_
_entity_poly.entity_id
_entity_poly.type
_entity_poly.pdbx_seq_one_letter_code
_entity_poly.pdbx_strand_id
1 'polypeptide(L)'
;SSRSRLSCACLSGIFRSCTLRFLSPATKHTAMASTLPCALAGCLLLGAVAIHLDPSVTEAGPARDLKPLTDPACDLKTLTLNVLTGNRSEGGTNLGEFLEEQRLVNEAGAEVICETGFNFGASSLAFLCANPNTHVYSFDIGAHPYVHTAKDYLDSHFGAERLTLTIGDSTQTLPAAAEAGGVLQGKKCDVA
;
A
#
# COMPACT_ATOMS: atom_id res chain seq x y z
N SER A 1 31.91 20.77 -20.27
CA SER A 1 32.81 20.91 -19.10
C SER A 1 32.01 20.54 -17.85
N SER A 2 31.88 19.24 -17.52
CA SER A 2 32.55 18.53 -16.40
C SER A 2 32.69 19.38 -15.12
N ARG A 3 32.24 18.99 -13.91
CA ARG A 3 32.31 17.67 -13.27
C ARG A 3 31.23 17.50 -12.19
N SER A 4 30.69 16.29 -12.14
CA SER A 4 30.06 15.64 -10.99
C SER A 4 31.10 15.39 -9.87
N ARG A 5 30.69 15.52 -8.60
CA ARG A 5 31.45 15.02 -7.45
C ARG A 5 30.70 13.81 -6.88
N LEU A 6 31.29 12.63 -7.01
CA LEU A 6 30.97 11.47 -6.16
C LEU A 6 31.91 11.54 -4.94
N SER A 7 31.34 11.41 -3.74
CA SER A 7 32.06 11.12 -2.51
C SER A 7 31.99 9.61 -2.25
N CYS A 8 33.14 9.02 -1.90
CA CYS A 8 33.30 7.63 -1.57
C CYS A 8 33.73 7.54 -0.10
N ALA A 9 33.08 6.70 0.69
CA ALA A 9 33.57 6.28 2.00
C ALA A 9 33.48 4.74 2.09
N CYS A 10 34.65 4.10 2.15
CA CYS A 10 34.83 2.68 2.44
C CYS A 10 35.48 2.53 3.82
N LEU A 11 34.85 1.74 4.68
CA LEU A 11 35.45 0.89 5.74
C LEU A 11 34.48 -0.30 5.81
N SER A 12 34.85 -1.58 5.71
CA SER A 12 36.06 -2.29 6.12
C SER A 12 36.02 -3.72 5.54
N GLY A 13 37.16 -4.23 5.03
CA GLY A 13 37.51 -5.65 5.12
C GLY A 13 37.39 -6.54 3.86
N ILE A 14 38.57 -6.99 3.39
CA ILE A 14 38.89 -8.37 2.96
C ILE A 14 38.58 -8.77 1.49
N PHE A 15 39.66 -8.80 0.68
CA PHE A 15 39.96 -9.62 -0.54
C PHE A 15 39.06 -9.39 -1.78
N ARG A 16 39.52 -9.28 -3.03
CA ARG A 16 40.70 -9.79 -3.78
C ARG A 16 41.00 -8.86 -4.96
N SER A 17 42.27 -8.85 -5.34
CA SER A 17 42.84 -8.20 -6.52
C SER A 17 42.10 -8.55 -7.83
N CYS A 18 41.83 -7.54 -8.67
CA CYS A 18 41.92 -7.72 -10.12
C CYS A 18 42.36 -6.41 -10.80
N THR A 19 43.43 -6.53 -11.57
CA THR A 19 44.24 -5.48 -12.21
C THR A 19 43.51 -4.68 -13.28
N LEU A 20 43.79 -3.36 -13.30
CA LEU A 20 43.55 -2.44 -14.43
C LEU A 20 44.23 -2.93 -15.72
N ARG A 21 43.61 -2.64 -16.87
CA ARG A 21 44.31 -2.14 -18.08
C ARG A 21 43.35 -1.35 -18.97
N PHE A 22 43.61 -0.05 -19.07
CA PHE A 22 43.20 0.81 -20.18
C PHE A 22 44.06 0.49 -21.41
N LEU A 23 43.48 0.51 -22.61
CA LEU A 23 44.13 0.97 -23.85
C LEU A 23 43.10 1.01 -25.00
N SER A 24 42.82 2.22 -25.48
CA SER A 24 42.44 2.53 -26.87
C SER A 24 43.71 3.11 -27.55
N PRO A 25 43.83 3.32 -28.89
CA PRO A 25 42.82 3.25 -29.96
C PRO A 25 43.30 2.65 -31.33
N ALA A 26 42.35 2.64 -32.28
CA ALA A 26 42.49 2.88 -33.72
C ALA A 26 42.84 1.76 -34.73
N THR A 27 41.87 1.60 -35.65
CA THR A 27 41.93 1.52 -37.13
C THR A 27 42.15 0.21 -37.91
N LYS A 28 41.12 -0.03 -38.75
CA LYS A 28 41.08 -0.52 -40.14
C LYS A 28 41.39 -2.00 -40.39
N HIS A 29 40.40 -2.74 -40.92
CA HIS A 29 40.46 -3.39 -42.25
C HIS A 29 39.07 -3.92 -42.69
N THR A 30 38.58 -3.36 -43.78
CA THR A 30 37.85 -3.95 -44.94
C THR A 30 37.16 -5.33 -44.83
N ALA A 31 35.84 -5.35 -45.11
CA ALA A 31 35.12 -6.34 -45.93
C ALA A 31 33.74 -5.74 -46.30
N MET A 32 33.49 -5.30 -47.54
CA MET A 32 32.95 -6.04 -48.69
C MET A 32 31.54 -6.65 -48.48
N ALA A 33 30.56 -5.92 -49.02
CA ALA A 33 29.41 -6.37 -49.81
C ALA A 33 28.44 -7.43 -49.27
N SER A 34 27.19 -7.02 -49.06
CA SER A 34 26.07 -7.65 -49.76
C SER A 34 24.92 -6.65 -49.96
N THR A 35 24.33 -6.73 -51.14
CA THR A 35 23.32 -5.86 -51.73
C THR A 35 21.96 -6.56 -51.79
N LEU A 36 20.90 -5.75 -51.99
CA LEU A 36 19.50 -6.05 -52.39
C LEU A 36 18.43 -6.05 -51.26
N PRO A 37 17.17 -5.69 -51.56
CA PRO A 37 16.77 -4.40 -52.14
C PRO A 37 15.56 -3.77 -51.41
N CYS A 38 15.43 -2.47 -51.61
CA CYS A 38 14.29 -1.66 -51.25
C CYS A 38 13.04 -2.12 -52.04
N ALA A 39 11.99 -2.57 -51.35
CA ALA A 39 10.67 -2.78 -51.95
C ALA A 39 9.71 -1.76 -51.35
N LEU A 40 9.27 -0.84 -52.20
CA LEU A 40 8.17 0.07 -51.96
C LEU A 40 6.89 -0.71 -51.66
N ALA A 41 6.19 -0.35 -50.59
CA ALA A 41 4.78 -0.66 -50.43
C ALA A 41 4.06 0.55 -49.81
N GLY A 42 3.45 1.33 -50.69
CA GLY A 42 2.22 2.11 -50.54
C GLY A 42 1.88 2.68 -49.17
N CYS A 43 2.05 4.00 -49.04
CA CYS A 43 1.15 4.83 -48.23
C CYS A 43 -0.29 4.67 -48.74
N LEU A 44 -1.15 3.99 -47.98
CA LEU A 44 -2.59 4.24 -47.99
C LEU A 44 -2.95 4.84 -46.64
N LEU A 45 -3.28 6.13 -46.66
CA LEU A 45 -3.85 6.87 -45.55
C LEU A 45 -5.27 6.36 -45.27
N LEU A 46 -5.43 5.55 -44.23
CA LEU A 46 -6.71 5.36 -43.55
C LEU A 46 -6.45 5.54 -42.06
N GLY A 47 -7.13 6.52 -41.47
CA GLY A 47 -7.00 6.87 -40.07
C GLY A 47 -7.31 5.67 -39.18
N ALA A 48 -6.31 5.25 -38.43
CA ALA A 48 -6.47 4.48 -37.21
C ALA A 48 -5.67 5.20 -36.15
N VAL A 49 -6.35 5.71 -35.13
CA VAL A 49 -5.71 6.14 -33.89
C VAL A 49 -5.09 4.89 -33.29
N ALA A 50 -3.77 4.75 -33.42
CA ALA A 50 -3.03 3.73 -32.69
C ALA A 50 -3.03 4.15 -31.22
N ILE A 51 -3.83 3.46 -30.41
CA ILE A 51 -3.70 3.51 -28.96
C ILE A 51 -2.34 2.87 -28.67
N HIS A 52 -1.31 3.70 -28.45
CA HIS A 52 -0.05 3.21 -27.93
C HIS A 52 -0.30 2.81 -26.47
N LEU A 53 -0.60 1.53 -26.28
CA LEU A 53 -0.48 0.87 -24.98
C LEU A 53 1.00 0.92 -24.63
N ASP A 54 1.35 1.72 -23.64
CA ASP A 54 2.69 1.74 -23.07
C ASP A 54 2.99 0.35 -22.46
N PRO A 55 3.96 -0.40 -22.99
CA PRO A 55 4.34 -1.70 -22.44
C PRO A 55 5.07 -1.59 -21.09
N SER A 56 5.23 -0.39 -20.53
CA SER A 56 5.86 -0.18 -19.22
C SER A 56 4.95 -0.43 -18.01
N VAL A 57 3.69 -0.83 -18.18
CA VAL A 57 2.92 -1.41 -17.06
C VAL A 57 3.22 -2.91 -16.99
N THR A 58 4.47 -3.21 -16.68
CA THR A 58 4.90 -4.57 -16.33
C THR A 58 5.01 -4.66 -14.81
N GLU A 59 4.38 -5.71 -14.30
CA GLU A 59 4.47 -6.24 -12.95
C GLU A 59 3.77 -5.43 -11.84
N ALA A 60 2.66 -5.99 -11.36
CA ALA A 60 2.29 -5.86 -9.95
C ALA A 60 3.57 -6.09 -9.12
N GLY A 61 3.88 -5.14 -8.22
CA GLY A 61 5.04 -5.25 -7.35
C GLY A 61 5.04 -6.59 -6.60
N PRO A 62 6.20 -7.04 -6.10
CA PRO A 62 6.27 -8.30 -5.37
C PRO A 62 5.23 -8.28 -4.26
N ALA A 63 4.40 -9.33 -4.20
CA ALA A 63 3.48 -9.55 -3.10
C ALA A 63 4.27 -9.42 -1.80
N ARG A 64 4.10 -8.28 -1.12
CA ARG A 64 4.74 -8.06 0.17
C ARG A 64 4.10 -9.08 1.10
N ASP A 65 4.93 -9.97 1.66
CA ASP A 65 4.50 -11.09 2.48
C ASP A 65 3.37 -10.66 3.42
N LEU A 66 2.15 -11.15 3.17
CA LEU A 66 1.06 -11.00 4.12
C LEU A 66 1.60 -11.53 5.45
N LYS A 67 1.59 -10.68 6.49
CA LYS A 67 2.01 -11.08 7.82
C LYS A 67 1.26 -12.37 8.16
N PRO A 68 1.94 -13.47 8.52
CA PRO A 68 1.25 -14.71 8.85
C PRO A 68 0.19 -14.44 9.91
N LEU A 69 -1.00 -15.00 9.73
CA LEU A 69 -2.16 -14.93 10.64
C LEU A 69 -1.89 -15.57 12.02
N THR A 70 -0.63 -15.74 12.40
CA THR A 70 -0.19 -16.39 13.63
C THR A 70 -0.09 -15.42 14.81
N ASP A 71 -0.36 -14.13 14.61
CA ASP A 71 -0.47 -13.17 15.70
C ASP A 71 -1.84 -13.30 16.37
N PRO A 72 -1.92 -13.70 17.65
CA PRO A 72 -3.18 -13.85 18.36
C PRO A 72 -3.98 -12.55 18.45
N ALA A 73 -3.31 -11.39 18.42
CA ALA A 73 -3.98 -10.10 18.40
C ALA A 73 -4.72 -9.86 17.08
N CYS A 74 -4.37 -10.59 16.01
CA CYS A 74 -4.91 -10.47 14.66
C CYS A 74 -5.87 -11.60 14.28
N ASP A 75 -6.61 -12.14 15.25
CA ASP A 75 -7.63 -13.15 15.02
C ASP A 75 -9.06 -12.57 15.10
N LEU A 76 -9.73 -12.52 13.94
CA LEU A 76 -11.11 -12.06 13.79
C LEU A 76 -12.10 -12.86 14.66
N LYS A 77 -11.84 -14.16 14.87
CA LYS A 77 -12.69 -15.00 15.73
C LYS A 77 -12.56 -14.59 17.18
N THR A 78 -11.35 -14.32 17.64
CA THR A 78 -11.09 -13.86 19.01
C THR A 78 -11.74 -12.49 19.26
N LEU A 79 -11.66 -11.54 18.33
CA LEU A 79 -12.39 -10.27 18.43
C LEU A 79 -13.90 -10.50 18.59
N THR A 80 -14.48 -11.29 17.70
CA THR A 80 -15.92 -11.63 17.71
C THR A 80 -16.36 -12.17 19.06
N LEU A 81 -15.63 -13.14 19.62
CA LEU A 81 -15.97 -13.79 20.88
C LEU A 81 -15.86 -12.86 22.11
N ASN A 82 -14.94 -11.90 22.08
CA ASN A 82 -14.72 -10.97 23.19
C ASN A 82 -15.65 -9.75 23.15
N VAL A 83 -16.06 -9.32 21.95
CA VAL A 83 -16.86 -8.11 21.76
C VAL A 83 -18.36 -8.43 21.64
N LEU A 84 -18.71 -9.43 20.84
CA LEU A 84 -20.11 -9.80 20.60
C LEU A 84 -20.53 -10.86 21.63
N THR A 85 -20.93 -10.42 22.82
CA THR A 85 -21.43 -11.35 23.86
C THR A 85 -22.83 -11.91 23.52
N GLY A 86 -23.05 -13.19 23.84
CA GLY A 86 -24.32 -13.89 23.57
C GLY A 86 -24.45 -14.42 22.14
N ASN A 87 -25.64 -14.91 21.76
CA ASN A 87 -25.92 -15.37 20.38
C ASN A 87 -26.09 -14.20 19.38
N ARG A 88 -25.35 -13.11 19.54
CA ARG A 88 -25.40 -11.97 18.63
C ARG A 88 -24.59 -12.30 17.38
N SER A 89 -25.28 -12.38 16.25
CA SER A 89 -24.67 -12.41 14.92
C SER A 89 -24.80 -11.01 14.36
N GLU A 90 -23.68 -10.34 14.13
CA GLU A 90 -23.64 -9.01 13.51
C GLU A 90 -23.14 -9.15 12.06
N GLY A 91 -23.61 -8.27 11.17
CA GLY A 91 -23.04 -8.18 9.83
C GLY A 91 -21.69 -7.47 9.86
N GLY A 92 -20.96 -7.51 8.74
CA GLY A 92 -19.68 -6.80 8.58
C GLY A 92 -18.61 -7.69 7.99
N THR A 93 -17.36 -7.33 8.24
CA THR A 93 -16.17 -7.97 7.67
C THR A 93 -16.10 -9.45 8.03
N ASN A 94 -16.18 -10.30 7.02
CA ASN A 94 -15.90 -11.74 7.14
C ASN A 94 -14.41 -12.03 6.95
N LEU A 95 -13.99 -13.30 7.11
CA LEU A 95 -12.58 -13.68 6.98
C LEU A 95 -11.96 -13.32 5.61
N GLY A 96 -12.71 -13.46 4.51
CA GLY A 96 -12.23 -13.10 3.18
C GLY A 96 -11.99 -11.59 3.04
N GLU A 97 -12.93 -10.78 3.52
CA GLU A 97 -12.82 -9.32 3.51
C GLU A 97 -11.69 -8.84 4.43
N PHE A 98 -11.54 -9.45 5.60
CA PHE A 98 -10.46 -9.16 6.55
C PHE A 98 -9.07 -9.36 5.93
N LEU A 99 -8.89 -10.44 5.15
CA LEU A 99 -7.64 -10.69 4.44
C LEU A 99 -7.41 -9.73 3.28
N GLU A 100 -8.47 -9.34 2.58
CA GLU A 100 -8.39 -8.38 1.48
C GLU A 100 -8.07 -6.98 2.00
N GLU A 101 -8.69 -6.55 3.09
CA GLU A 101 -8.39 -5.27 3.75
C GLU A 101 -6.92 -5.23 4.20
N GLN A 102 -6.40 -6.31 4.78
CA GLN A 102 -4.97 -6.40 5.11
C GLN A 102 -4.09 -6.26 3.87
N ARG A 103 -4.45 -6.94 2.78
CA ARG A 103 -3.73 -6.87 1.50
C ARG A 103 -3.74 -5.43 0.97
N LEU A 104 -4.90 -4.76 0.94
CA LEU A 104 -5.04 -3.39 0.45
C LEU A 104 -4.12 -2.42 1.20
N VAL A 105 -4.08 -2.50 2.54
CA VAL A 105 -3.19 -1.66 3.36
C VAL A 105 -1.72 -1.92 3.07
N ASN A 106 -1.34 -3.19 2.94
CA ASN A 106 0.04 -3.58 2.63
C ASN A 106 0.50 -3.18 1.23
N GLU A 107 -0.39 -3.30 0.24
CA GLU A 107 -0.11 -2.92 -1.15
C GLU A 107 -0.01 -1.41 -1.30
N ALA A 108 -0.91 -0.65 -0.67
CA ALA A 108 -0.87 0.80 -0.66
C ALA A 108 0.28 1.35 0.21
N GLY A 109 0.77 0.57 1.18
CA GLY A 109 1.65 1.07 2.22
C GLY A 109 0.98 2.14 3.09
N ALA A 110 -0.33 2.01 3.31
CA ALA A 110 -1.16 3.03 3.94
C ALA A 110 -0.80 3.20 5.43
N GLU A 111 -0.56 4.44 5.84
CA GLU A 111 -0.30 4.81 7.24
C GLU A 111 -1.50 5.51 7.88
N VAL A 112 -2.35 6.18 7.09
CA VAL A 112 -3.55 6.87 7.56
C VAL A 112 -4.77 6.30 6.84
N ILE A 113 -5.65 5.65 7.59
CA ILE A 113 -6.86 5.03 7.05
C ILE A 113 -8.07 5.71 7.67
N CYS A 114 -9.08 5.97 6.83
CA CYS A 114 -10.38 6.44 7.28
C CYS A 114 -11.44 5.37 7.04
N GLU A 115 -12.36 5.24 7.98
CA GLU A 115 -13.40 4.21 7.95
C GLU A 115 -14.72 4.84 8.36
N THR A 116 -15.81 4.49 7.68
CA THR A 116 -17.17 4.84 8.12
C THR A 116 -17.93 3.56 8.43
N GLY A 117 -18.37 3.41 9.68
CA GLY A 117 -19.06 2.22 10.19
C GLY A 117 -18.13 1.27 10.93
N PHE A 118 -17.52 1.73 12.04
CA PHE A 118 -16.67 0.91 12.92
C PHE A 118 -17.33 -0.41 13.34
N ASN A 119 -18.63 -0.36 13.67
CA ASN A 119 -19.39 -1.50 14.16
C ASN A 119 -18.65 -2.21 15.33
N PHE A 120 -18.30 -3.49 15.20
CA PHE A 120 -17.57 -4.25 16.20
C PHE A 120 -16.04 -4.26 15.96
N GLY A 121 -15.56 -3.48 14.99
CA GLY A 121 -14.14 -3.19 14.78
C GLY A 121 -13.38 -4.19 13.91
N ALA A 122 -14.06 -5.00 13.09
CA ALA A 122 -13.39 -6.02 12.28
C ALA A 122 -12.47 -5.44 11.18
N SER A 123 -12.92 -4.42 10.44
CA SER A 123 -12.07 -3.73 9.46
C SER A 123 -10.93 -2.98 10.14
N SER A 124 -11.23 -2.23 11.20
CA SER A 124 -10.20 -1.62 12.06
C SER A 124 -9.13 -2.62 12.53
N LEU A 125 -9.53 -3.83 12.95
CA LEU A 125 -8.59 -4.90 13.29
C LEU A 125 -7.72 -5.31 12.10
N ALA A 126 -8.34 -5.52 10.92
CA ALA A 126 -7.61 -5.88 9.70
C ALA A 126 -6.52 -4.83 9.39
N PHE A 127 -6.90 -3.56 9.41
CA PHE A 127 -6.01 -2.43 9.14
C PHE A 127 -4.84 -2.33 10.12
N LEU A 128 -5.11 -2.43 11.43
CA LEU A 128 -4.09 -2.36 12.48
C LEU A 128 -3.09 -3.51 12.41
N CYS A 129 -3.55 -4.69 11.97
CA CYS A 129 -2.77 -5.90 11.80
C CYS A 129 -1.89 -5.90 10.55
N ALA A 130 -2.31 -5.19 9.50
CA ALA A 130 -1.60 -5.15 8.24
C ALA A 130 -0.23 -4.49 8.38
N ASN A 131 -0.18 -3.30 8.99
CA ASN A 131 1.04 -2.51 9.10
C ASN A 131 1.14 -1.84 10.49
N PRO A 132 2.28 -1.97 11.21
CA PRO A 132 2.45 -1.43 12.55
C PRO A 132 2.43 0.12 12.62
N ASN A 133 2.63 0.80 11.50
CA ASN A 133 2.58 2.28 11.43
C ASN A 133 1.19 2.82 11.08
N THR A 134 0.23 1.93 10.77
CA THR A 134 -1.12 2.33 10.41
C THR A 134 -1.86 2.93 11.60
N HIS A 135 -2.48 4.09 11.36
CA HIS A 135 -3.42 4.77 12.23
C HIS A 135 -4.80 4.77 11.55
N VAL A 136 -5.82 4.33 12.28
CA VAL A 136 -7.19 4.23 11.79
C VAL A 136 -8.03 5.35 12.43
N TYR A 137 -8.76 6.07 11.58
CA TYR A 137 -9.72 7.11 11.96
C TYR A 137 -11.11 6.64 11.56
N SER A 138 -11.80 6.05 12.53
CA SER A 138 -13.09 5.44 12.32
C SER A 138 -14.22 6.36 12.78
N PHE A 139 -15.30 6.39 12.02
CA PHE A 139 -16.52 7.15 12.30
C PHE A 139 -17.68 6.19 12.46
N ASP A 140 -18.43 6.29 13.55
CA ASP A 140 -19.56 5.40 13.80
C ASP A 140 -20.69 6.13 14.51
N ILE A 141 -21.93 5.74 14.23
CA ILE A 141 -23.10 6.29 14.90
C ILE A 141 -23.14 5.96 16.40
N GLY A 142 -22.45 4.89 16.83
CA GLY A 142 -22.37 4.45 18.22
C GLY A 142 -23.66 3.83 18.75
N ALA A 143 -24.56 3.38 17.86
CA ALA A 143 -25.89 2.89 18.23
C ALA A 143 -25.85 1.60 19.03
N HIS A 144 -24.77 0.84 18.92
CA HIS A 144 -24.60 -0.44 19.61
C HIS A 144 -23.63 -0.33 20.78
N PRO A 145 -23.96 -0.91 21.95
CA PRO A 145 -23.12 -0.81 23.14
C PRO A 145 -21.74 -1.48 22.97
N TYR A 146 -21.64 -2.46 22.06
CA TYR A 146 -20.38 -3.15 21.79
C TYR A 146 -19.36 -2.26 21.06
N VAL A 147 -19.76 -1.13 20.48
CA VAL A 147 -18.86 -0.20 19.78
C VAL A 147 -17.74 0.27 20.71
N HIS A 148 -18.09 0.65 21.94
CA HIS A 148 -17.12 1.06 22.94
C HIS A 148 -16.27 -0.12 23.43
N THR A 149 -16.89 -1.29 23.65
CA THR A 149 -16.15 -2.51 24.03
C THR A 149 -15.14 -2.94 22.96
N ALA A 150 -15.50 -2.82 21.68
CA ALA A 150 -14.61 -3.08 20.55
C ALA A 150 -13.44 -2.09 20.52
N LYS A 151 -13.71 -0.80 20.74
CA LYS A 151 -12.67 0.22 20.84
C LYS A 151 -11.68 -0.09 21.97
N ASP A 152 -12.18 -0.38 23.17
CA ASP A 152 -11.35 -0.72 24.32
C ASP A 152 -10.54 -2.01 24.07
N TYR A 153 -11.16 -3.01 23.44
CA TYR A 153 -10.48 -4.24 23.06
C TYR A 153 -9.32 -3.94 22.11
N LEU A 154 -9.52 -3.17 21.03
CA LEU A 154 -8.46 -2.86 20.08
C LEU A 154 -7.37 -1.97 20.70
N ASP A 155 -7.73 -0.98 21.51
CA ASP A 155 -6.75 -0.14 22.21
C ASP A 155 -5.84 -0.95 23.13
N SER A 156 -6.38 -1.97 23.81
CA SER A 156 -5.59 -2.83 24.69
C SER A 156 -4.57 -3.71 23.95
N HIS A 157 -4.78 -3.97 22.65
CA HIS A 157 -3.90 -4.79 21.82
C HIS A 157 -2.92 -3.97 20.97
N PHE A 158 -3.33 -2.78 20.51
CA PHE A 158 -2.58 -1.99 19.52
C PHE A 158 -2.10 -0.64 20.05
N GLY A 159 -2.49 -0.24 21.26
CA GLY A 159 -2.23 1.10 21.79
C GLY A 159 -3.34 2.08 21.41
N ALA A 160 -3.71 2.95 22.36
CA ALA A 160 -4.83 3.88 22.21
C ALA A 160 -4.57 4.99 21.15
N GLU A 161 -3.33 5.17 20.74
CA GLU A 161 -2.91 6.16 19.75
C GLU A 161 -3.17 5.74 18.30
N ARG A 162 -3.29 4.43 18.04
CA ARG A 162 -3.39 3.91 16.67
C ARG A 162 -4.81 3.85 16.13
N LEU A 163 -5.82 3.94 17.00
CA LEU A 163 -7.22 3.95 16.62
C LEU A 163 -7.93 5.16 17.23
N THR A 164 -8.41 6.07 16.38
CA THR A 164 -9.31 7.15 16.77
C THR A 164 -10.72 6.78 16.34
N LEU A 165 -11.65 6.72 17.29
CA LEU A 165 -13.07 6.48 17.02
C LEU A 165 -13.87 7.75 17.31
N THR A 166 -14.50 8.30 16.28
CA THR A 166 -15.39 9.46 16.38
C THR A 166 -16.83 8.97 16.39
N ILE A 167 -17.53 9.16 17.51
CA ILE A 167 -18.95 8.79 17.65
C ILE A 167 -19.83 9.95 17.19
N GLY A 168 -20.76 9.67 16.28
CA GLY A 168 -21.76 10.61 15.80
C GLY A 168 -22.29 10.25 14.41
N ASP A 169 -23.26 11.04 13.96
CA ASP A 169 -23.79 10.94 12.60
C ASP A 169 -22.71 11.30 11.58
N SER A 170 -22.37 10.35 10.70
CA SER A 170 -21.31 10.52 9.70
C SER A 170 -21.61 11.63 8.69
N THR A 171 -22.90 11.96 8.48
CA THR A 171 -23.29 13.12 7.66
C THR A 171 -22.89 14.47 8.29
N GLN A 172 -22.48 14.45 9.57
CA GLN A 172 -22.00 15.62 10.31
C GLN A 172 -20.52 15.49 10.66
N THR A 173 -20.06 14.32 11.13
CA THR A 173 -18.68 14.14 11.61
C THR A 173 -17.65 14.12 10.48
N LEU A 174 -17.98 13.54 9.32
CA LEU A 174 -17.06 13.52 8.18
C LEU A 174 -16.85 14.92 7.57
N PRO A 175 -17.90 15.73 7.30
CA PRO A 175 -17.71 17.11 6.88
C PRO A 175 -16.93 17.94 7.91
N ALA A 176 -17.22 17.78 9.20
CA ALA A 176 -16.48 18.49 10.24
C ALA A 176 -14.98 18.15 10.25
N ALA A 177 -14.62 16.87 10.05
CA ALA A 177 -13.22 16.46 9.91
C ALA A 177 -12.57 17.06 8.64
N ALA A 178 -13.30 17.08 7.52
CA ALA A 178 -12.80 17.70 6.28
C ALA A 178 -12.57 19.21 6.44
N GLU A 179 -13.50 19.92 7.07
CA GLU A 179 -13.39 21.36 7.37
C GLU A 179 -12.23 21.69 8.33
N ALA A 180 -11.95 20.80 9.28
CA ALA A 180 -10.80 20.89 10.17
C ALA A 180 -9.44 20.60 9.48
N GLY A 181 -9.45 20.26 8.18
CA GLY A 181 -8.25 19.99 7.39
C GLY A 181 -7.85 18.51 7.31
N GLY A 182 -8.78 17.59 7.57
CA GLY A 182 -8.59 16.15 7.55
C GLY A 182 -8.68 15.52 8.95
N VAL A 183 -8.49 14.19 9.01
CA VAL A 183 -8.47 13.44 10.28
C VAL A 183 -7.23 13.75 11.13
N LEU A 184 -6.20 14.26 10.48
CA LEU A 184 -5.06 14.95 11.08
C LEU A 184 -4.89 16.26 10.33
N GLN A 185 -4.53 17.33 11.03
CA GLN A 185 -4.39 18.65 10.43
C GLN A 185 -3.44 18.60 9.22
N GLY A 186 -3.97 18.81 8.01
CA GLY A 186 -3.21 18.82 6.78
C GLY A 186 -2.87 17.44 6.21
N LYS A 187 -3.39 16.34 6.76
CA LYS A 187 -3.26 14.99 6.19
C LYS A 187 -4.60 14.43 5.73
N LYS A 188 -4.60 13.87 4.52
CA LYS A 188 -5.70 13.07 3.97
C LYS A 188 -5.46 11.60 4.29
N CYS A 189 -6.52 10.80 4.18
CA CYS A 189 -6.43 9.35 4.28
C CYS A 189 -5.78 8.79 3.01
N ASP A 190 -4.93 7.78 3.18
CA ASP A 190 -4.31 7.02 2.09
C ASP A 190 -5.33 6.02 1.50
N VAL A 191 -6.20 5.48 2.37
CA VAL A 191 -7.32 4.60 2.04
C VAL A 191 -8.55 5.09 2.83
N ALA A 192 -9.72 5.09 2.20
CA ALA A 192 -11.00 5.50 2.77
C ALA A 192 -12.17 4.69 2.18
#